data_AF-A0A511B1Z8-F1
#
_entry.id   AF-A0A511B1Z8-F1
#
_cell.length_a   1.000
_cell.length_b   1.000
_cell.length_c   1.000
_cell.angle_alpha   90.00
_cell.angle_beta   90.00
_cell.angle_gamma   90.00
#
_symmetry.space_group_name_H-M   'P 1'
#
loop_
_entity.id
_entity.type
_entity.pdbx_description
1 polymer ?
#
loop_
_entity_poly.entity_id
_entity_poly.type
_entity_poly.pdbx_seq_one_letter_code
_entity_poly.pdbx_strand_id
1 'polypeptide(L)'
;MSRIKSAKKSPLEVYQTRLEEHLSIVSKAVDTMLIELPRAINYPELHSRMNFDLSMARSHLEQIENLVAQRGIAAPFSLETVSSVIDNVSSLLHGGETNDVLTNAMAAAGYKAHQIASFDALIALAAHLGFEADLKTLSSMREEEYSSARWLERNMGAIVKRYLTCQN
;
A
#
# COMPACT_ATOMS: atom_id res chain seq x y z
N MET A 1 15.67 -34.08 -19.72
CA MET A 1 15.55 -32.61 -19.51
C MET A 1 14.37 -32.10 -20.32
N SER A 2 13.17 -32.07 -19.73
CA SER A 2 12.00 -31.46 -20.37
C SER A 2 11.89 -30.01 -19.91
N ARG A 3 12.23 -29.06 -20.80
CA ARG A 3 11.92 -27.65 -20.58
C ARG A 3 10.41 -27.51 -20.76
N ILE A 4 9.69 -27.39 -19.65
CA ILE A 4 8.29 -26.98 -19.66
C ILE A 4 8.25 -25.61 -20.35
N LYS A 5 7.70 -25.56 -21.57
CA LYS A 5 7.31 -24.30 -22.20
C LYS A 5 6.22 -23.73 -21.31
N SER A 6 6.55 -22.71 -20.51
CA SER A 6 5.53 -21.92 -19.81
C SER A 6 4.57 -21.40 -20.87
N ALA A 7 3.29 -21.81 -20.79
CA ALA A 7 2.26 -21.30 -21.69
C ALA A 7 2.18 -19.78 -21.51
N LYS A 8 2.20 -19.04 -22.61
CA LYS A 8 2.12 -17.58 -22.58
C LYS A 8 0.77 -17.19 -22.00
N LYS A 9 0.74 -16.60 -20.79
CA LYS A 9 -0.48 -16.08 -20.16
C LYS A 9 -1.18 -15.09 -21.10
N SER A 10 -2.50 -15.17 -21.18
CA SER A 10 -3.32 -14.18 -21.89
C SER A 10 -3.22 -12.82 -21.21
N PRO A 11 -3.44 -11.70 -21.93
CA PRO A 11 -3.43 -10.37 -21.32
C PRO A 11 -4.41 -10.22 -20.15
N LEU A 12 -5.57 -10.89 -20.23
CA LEU A 12 -6.56 -10.91 -19.15
C LEU A 12 -6.04 -11.65 -17.90
N GLU A 13 -5.43 -12.82 -18.05
CA GLU A 13 -4.85 -13.56 -16.93
C GLU A 13 -3.71 -12.78 -16.27
N VAL A 14 -2.89 -12.08 -17.07
CA VAL A 14 -1.85 -11.19 -16.54
C VAL A 14 -2.48 -10.06 -15.72
N TYR A 15 -3.53 -9.42 -16.24
CA TYR A 15 -4.26 -8.37 -15.52
C TYR A 15 -4.85 -8.87 -14.19
N GLN A 16 -5.51 -10.02 -14.23
CA GLN A 16 -6.11 -10.63 -13.04
C GLN A 16 -5.05 -10.97 -11.98
N THR A 17 -3.95 -11.63 -12.37
CA THR A 17 -2.84 -11.93 -11.45
C THR A 17 -2.28 -10.64 -10.83
N ARG A 18 -2.12 -9.57 -11.63
CA ARG A 18 -1.60 -8.29 -11.10
C ARG A 18 -2.57 -7.60 -10.15
N LEU A 19 -3.88 -7.72 -10.36
CA LEU A 19 -4.87 -7.19 -9.43
C LEU A 19 -4.79 -7.89 -8.07
N GLU A 20 -4.69 -9.22 -8.05
CA GLU A 20 -4.50 -10.00 -6.81
C GLU A 20 -3.20 -9.64 -6.10
N GLU A 21 -2.09 -9.52 -6.85
CA GLU A 21 -0.81 -9.11 -6.30
C GLU A 21 -0.88 -7.68 -5.73
N HIS A 22 -1.56 -6.76 -6.43
CA HIS A 22 -1.74 -5.39 -5.94
C HIS A 22 -2.61 -5.33 -4.69
N LEU A 23 -3.64 -6.17 -4.60
CA LEU A 23 -4.44 -6.33 -3.38
C LEU A 23 -3.55 -6.73 -2.19
N SER A 24 -2.65 -7.69 -2.39
CA SER A 24 -1.67 -8.09 -1.37
C SER A 24 -0.71 -6.95 -1.00
N ILE A 25 -0.27 -6.15 -1.98
CA ILE A 25 0.58 -4.98 -1.74
C ILE A 25 -0.15 -3.96 -0.84
N VAL A 26 -1.41 -3.63 -1.14
CA VAL A 26 -2.19 -2.65 -0.36
C VAL A 26 -2.51 -3.18 1.04
N SER A 27 -2.91 -4.45 1.16
CA SER A 27 -3.16 -5.12 2.44
C SER A 27 -1.94 -5.06 3.37
N LYS A 28 -0.75 -5.40 2.86
CA LYS A 28 0.50 -5.28 3.62
C LYS A 28 0.82 -3.83 4.01
N ALA A 29 0.46 -2.85 3.17
CA ALA A 29 0.65 -1.44 3.49
C ALA A 29 -0.19 -1.04 4.71
N VAL A 30 -1.46 -1.46 4.75
CA VAL A 30 -2.39 -1.23 5.87
C VAL A 30 -1.85 -1.85 7.16
N ASP A 31 -1.46 -3.13 7.13
CA ASP A 31 -0.91 -3.83 8.30
C ASP A 31 0.34 -3.14 8.83
N THR A 32 1.25 -2.78 7.92
CA THR A 32 2.48 -2.05 8.29
C THR A 32 2.15 -0.70 8.91
N MET A 33 1.26 0.08 8.31
CA MET A 33 0.87 1.37 8.86
C MET A 33 0.24 1.25 10.25
N LEU A 34 -0.59 0.22 10.50
CA LEU A 34 -1.18 -0.02 11.82
C LEU A 34 -0.12 -0.32 12.89
N ILE A 35 0.93 -1.07 12.54
CA ILE A 35 2.05 -1.38 13.44
C ILE A 35 2.92 -0.14 13.69
N GLU A 36 3.16 0.67 12.66
CA GLU A 36 4.07 1.81 12.72
C GLU A 36 3.42 3.09 13.29
N LEU A 37 2.10 3.23 13.18
CA LEU A 37 1.38 4.45 13.57
C LEU A 37 1.68 4.90 15.00
N PRO A 38 1.64 4.03 16.03
CA PRO A 38 1.94 4.45 17.41
C PRO A 38 3.37 4.97 17.59
N ARG A 39 4.31 4.52 16.75
CA ARG A 39 5.73 4.94 16.81
C ARG A 39 5.94 6.35 16.28
N ALA A 40 5.04 6.83 15.42
CA ALA A 40 5.08 8.19 14.88
C ALA A 40 4.52 9.24 15.85
N ILE A 41 4.03 8.90 17.05
CA ILE A 41 3.33 9.84 17.95
C ILE A 41 4.15 11.10 18.31
N ASN A 42 5.48 10.99 18.39
CA ASN A 42 6.39 12.11 18.67
C ASN A 42 6.67 13.01 17.43
N TYR A 43 6.12 12.63 16.28
CA TYR A 43 6.24 13.27 14.98
C TYR A 43 4.83 13.67 14.50
N PRO A 44 4.22 14.73 15.04
CA PRO A 44 2.80 15.02 14.88
C PRO A 44 2.35 15.13 13.42
N GLU A 45 3.16 15.76 12.56
CA GLU A 45 2.88 15.87 11.12
C GLU A 45 2.92 14.51 10.42
N LEU A 46 3.91 13.67 10.74
CA LEU A 46 4.02 12.31 10.20
C LEU A 46 2.89 11.42 10.72
N HIS A 47 2.57 11.48 12.01
CA HIS A 47 1.46 10.73 12.59
C HIS A 47 0.12 11.11 11.97
N SER A 48 -0.15 12.42 11.82
CA SER A 48 -1.35 12.91 11.14
C SER A 48 -1.40 12.41 9.71
N ARG A 49 -0.26 12.43 9.00
CA ARG A 49 -0.18 11.94 7.65
C ARG A 49 -0.40 10.43 7.53
N MET A 50 0.19 9.64 8.42
CA MET A 50 0.01 8.19 8.44
C MET A 50 -1.45 7.80 8.70
N ASN A 51 -2.18 8.55 9.53
CA ASN A 51 -3.62 8.36 9.69
C ASN A 51 -4.38 8.61 8.38
N PHE A 52 -4.06 9.72 7.69
CA PHE A 52 -4.64 10.01 6.38
C PHE A 52 -4.33 8.90 5.36
N ASP A 53 -3.07 8.48 5.27
CA ASP A 53 -2.63 7.43 4.35
C ASP A 53 -3.27 6.08 4.69
N LEU A 54 -3.50 5.76 5.96
CA LEU A 54 -4.20 4.55 6.39
C LEU A 54 -5.67 4.54 5.96
N SER A 55 -6.38 5.67 6.11
CA SER A 55 -7.76 5.80 5.63
C SER A 55 -7.84 5.65 4.10
N MET A 56 -6.93 6.29 3.37
CA MET A 56 -6.79 6.17 1.92
C MET A 56 -6.51 4.72 1.51
N ALA A 57 -5.54 4.05 2.13
CA ALA A 57 -5.19 2.66 1.81
C ALA A 57 -6.35 1.67 2.07
N ARG A 58 -7.17 1.90 3.11
CA ARG A 58 -8.39 1.11 3.35
C ARG A 58 -9.42 1.29 2.23
N SER A 59 -9.59 2.53 1.75
CA SER A 59 -10.47 2.79 0.59
C SER A 59 -9.93 2.12 -0.69
N HIS A 60 -8.60 2.13 -0.89
CA HIS A 60 -7.99 1.41 -2.02
C HIS A 60 -8.24 -0.08 -1.93
N LEU A 61 -8.14 -0.67 -0.74
CA LEU A 61 -8.41 -2.09 -0.53
C LEU A 61 -9.82 -2.45 -1.00
N GLU A 62 -10.84 -1.73 -0.53
CA GLU A 62 -12.24 -1.94 -0.93
C GLU A 62 -12.43 -1.79 -2.45
N GLN A 63 -11.80 -0.79 -3.07
CA GLN A 63 -11.89 -0.56 -4.51
C GLN A 63 -11.22 -1.68 -5.32
N ILE A 64 -10.04 -2.16 -4.90
CA ILE A 64 -9.33 -3.26 -5.57
C ILE A 64 -10.07 -4.59 -5.39
N GLU A 65 -10.61 -4.88 -4.20
CA GLU A 65 -11.45 -6.06 -3.96
C GLU A 65 -12.66 -6.09 -4.90
N ASN A 66 -13.31 -4.95 -5.10
CA ASN A 66 -14.40 -4.81 -6.07
C ASN A 66 -13.95 -5.07 -7.51
N LEU A 67 -12.78 -4.57 -7.92
CA LEU A 67 -12.22 -4.85 -9.26
C LEU A 67 -11.89 -6.34 -9.43
N VAL A 68 -11.29 -6.97 -8.42
CA VAL A 68 -10.99 -8.41 -8.39
C VAL A 68 -12.28 -9.23 -8.56
N ALA A 69 -13.33 -8.92 -7.79
CA ALA A 69 -14.62 -9.59 -7.87
C ALA A 69 -15.30 -9.43 -9.24
N GLN A 70 -15.29 -8.21 -9.80
CA GLN A 70 -15.89 -7.93 -11.13
C GLN A 70 -15.17 -8.64 -12.28
N ARG A 71 -13.89 -8.98 -12.11
CA ARG A 71 -13.07 -9.64 -13.13
C ARG A 71 -13.09 -11.16 -13.00
N GLY A 72 -13.99 -11.72 -12.19
CA GLY A 72 -14.20 -13.16 -12.07
C GLY A 72 -13.11 -13.86 -11.26
N ILE A 73 -12.36 -13.11 -10.45
CA ILE A 73 -11.39 -13.65 -9.52
C ILE A 73 -12.10 -13.90 -8.19
N ALA A 74 -11.97 -15.10 -7.63
CA ALA A 74 -12.43 -15.35 -6.27
C ALA A 74 -11.54 -14.55 -5.31
N ALA A 75 -12.07 -13.48 -4.70
CA ALA A 75 -11.32 -12.66 -3.75
C ALA A 75 -10.82 -13.54 -2.58
N PRO A 76 -9.50 -13.66 -2.35
CA PRO A 76 -8.98 -14.50 -1.27
C PRO A 76 -8.98 -13.83 0.11
N PHE A 77 -9.46 -12.59 0.22
CA PHE A 77 -9.46 -11.83 1.48
C PHE A 77 -10.86 -11.31 1.77
N SER A 78 -11.50 -11.89 2.79
CA SER A 78 -12.71 -11.32 3.37
C SER A 78 -12.33 -10.11 4.22
N LEU A 79 -13.11 -9.03 4.10
CA LEU A 79 -13.05 -7.79 4.90
C LEU A 79 -12.89 -8.04 6.41
N GLU A 80 -13.38 -9.18 6.93
CA GLU A 80 -13.27 -9.57 8.33
C GLU A 80 -11.82 -9.70 8.83
N THR A 81 -10.87 -10.03 7.95
CA THR A 81 -9.47 -10.26 8.36
C THR A 81 -8.75 -8.94 8.69
N VAL A 82 -9.05 -7.85 7.97
CA VAL A 82 -8.44 -6.52 8.23
C VAL A 82 -9.02 -5.87 9.48
N SER A 83 -10.31 -6.10 9.77
CA SER A 83 -10.93 -5.59 11.00
C SER A 83 -10.35 -6.25 12.26
N SER A 84 -9.94 -7.52 12.16
CA SER A 84 -9.39 -8.31 13.29
C SER A 84 -7.98 -7.90 13.72
N VAL A 85 -7.23 -7.18 12.88
CA VAL A 85 -5.86 -6.72 13.20
C VAL A 85 -5.87 -5.53 14.17
N ILE A 86 -6.93 -4.70 14.13
CA ILE A 86 -7.04 -3.47 14.94
C ILE A 86 -7.07 -3.79 16.44
N ASP A 87 -7.73 -4.88 16.83
CA ASP A 87 -7.93 -5.24 18.25
C ASP A 87 -6.65 -5.73 18.94
N ASN A 88 -5.64 -6.20 18.19
CA ASN A 88 -4.41 -6.75 18.75
C ASN A 88 -3.27 -5.73 18.96
N VAL A 89 -3.34 -4.54 18.35
CA VAL A 89 -2.22 -3.57 18.39
C VAL A 89 -2.06 -2.92 19.77
N SER A 90 -3.13 -2.87 20.59
CA SER A 90 -3.04 -2.30 21.95
C SER A 90 -2.13 -3.10 22.89
N SER A 91 -1.78 -4.35 22.56
CA SER A 91 -0.98 -5.24 23.41
C SER A 91 0.54 -5.20 23.15
N LEU A 92 0.98 -4.63 22.02
CA LEU A 92 2.39 -4.65 21.59
C LEU A 92 3.21 -3.43 22.03
N LEU A 93 2.62 -2.50 22.78
CA LEU A 93 3.24 -1.23 23.18
C LEU A 93 4.37 -1.33 24.23
N HIS A 94 4.79 -2.53 24.63
CA HIS A 94 5.82 -2.73 25.67
C HIS A 94 7.13 -3.40 25.19
N GLY A 95 7.33 -3.58 23.89
CA GLY A 95 8.55 -4.19 23.34
C GLY A 95 9.55 -3.15 22.82
N GLY A 96 10.51 -2.75 23.64
CA GLY A 96 11.67 -1.99 23.18
C GLY A 96 12.62 -2.90 22.41
N GLU A 97 12.76 -2.71 21.10
CA GLU A 97 13.93 -3.11 20.32
C GLU A 97 13.97 -2.35 18.97
N THR A 98 14.98 -1.48 18.83
CA THR A 98 15.42 -0.74 17.63
C THR A 98 14.35 -0.04 16.80
N ASN A 99 14.08 1.19 17.23
CA ASN A 99 12.90 2.01 17.02
C ASN A 99 13.22 3.20 16.09
N ASP A 100 13.51 2.95 14.81
CA ASP A 100 13.98 4.00 13.90
C ASP A 100 12.89 4.50 12.93
N VAL A 101 12.14 5.52 13.36
CA VAL A 101 11.14 6.22 12.54
C VAL A 101 11.71 6.71 11.21
N LEU A 102 13.01 7.05 11.16
CA LEU A 102 13.63 7.48 9.92
C LEU A 102 13.76 6.31 8.94
N THR A 103 14.24 5.16 9.40
CA THR A 103 14.28 3.93 8.59
C THR A 103 12.89 3.54 8.08
N ASN A 104 11.86 3.64 8.93
CA ASN A 104 10.49 3.30 8.53
C ASN A 104 9.92 4.30 7.51
N ALA A 105 10.23 5.60 7.65
CA ALA A 105 9.88 6.60 6.65
C ALA A 105 10.56 6.34 5.29
N MET A 106 11.84 5.95 5.29
CA MET A 106 12.55 5.59 4.05
C MET A 106 11.97 4.32 3.41
N ALA A 107 11.65 3.30 4.22
CA ALA A 107 11.00 2.09 3.74
C ALA A 107 9.62 2.38 3.14
N ALA A 108 8.84 3.26 3.77
CA ALA A 108 7.54 3.70 3.26
C ALA A 108 7.68 4.44 1.91
N ALA A 109 8.71 5.27 1.73
CA ALA A 109 8.96 5.95 0.45
C ALA A 109 9.23 4.94 -0.68
N GLY A 110 10.06 3.93 -0.43
CA GLY A 110 10.30 2.84 -1.38
C GLY A 110 9.05 2.01 -1.67
N TYR A 111 8.26 1.72 -0.64
CA TYR A 111 7.01 0.95 -0.78
C TYR A 111 5.97 1.70 -1.61
N LYS A 112 5.85 3.02 -1.44
CA LYS A 112 4.97 3.87 -2.25
C LYS A 112 5.38 3.88 -3.71
N ALA A 113 6.67 3.96 -4.01
CA ALA A 113 7.17 3.84 -5.38
C ALA A 113 6.79 2.48 -6.02
N HIS A 114 6.86 1.40 -5.24
CA HIS A 114 6.43 0.08 -5.68
C HIS A 114 4.91 0.01 -5.95
N GLN A 115 4.07 0.58 -5.07
CA GLN A 115 2.63 0.70 -5.29
C GLN A 115 2.30 1.47 -6.58
N ILE A 116 2.92 2.63 -6.78
CA ILE A 116 2.73 3.47 -7.97
C ILE A 116 3.10 2.71 -9.24
N ALA A 117 4.24 2.02 -9.25
CA ALA A 117 4.68 1.22 -10.40
C ALA A 117 3.73 0.03 -10.68
N SER A 118 3.16 -0.56 -9.64
CA SER A 118 2.14 -1.61 -9.77
C SER A 118 0.84 -1.07 -10.37
N PHE A 119 0.39 0.12 -9.95
CA PHE A 119 -0.73 0.82 -10.59
C PHE A 119 -0.45 1.13 -12.07
N ASP A 120 0.75 1.58 -12.40
CA ASP A 120 1.15 1.85 -13.79
C ASP A 120 1.01 0.62 -14.69
N ALA A 121 1.45 -0.53 -14.19
CA ALA A 121 1.31 -1.80 -14.90
C ALA A 121 -0.19 -2.17 -15.08
N LEU A 122 -1.01 -2.01 -14.04
CA LEU A 122 -2.44 -2.28 -14.09
C LEU A 122 -3.17 -1.35 -15.06
N ILE A 123 -2.85 -0.07 -15.07
CA ILE A 123 -3.41 0.93 -15.99
C ILE A 123 -3.05 0.58 -17.44
N ALA A 124 -1.78 0.24 -17.72
CA ALA A 124 -1.37 -0.16 -19.05
C ALA A 124 -2.10 -1.42 -19.54
N LEU A 125 -2.32 -2.40 -18.66
CA LEU A 125 -3.08 -3.62 -18.97
C LEU A 125 -4.58 -3.32 -19.18
N ALA A 126 -5.18 -2.49 -18.34
CA ALA A 126 -6.57 -2.07 -18.47
C ALA A 126 -6.80 -1.32 -19.81
N ALA A 127 -5.88 -0.45 -20.21
CA ALA A 127 -5.92 0.23 -21.51
C ALA A 127 -5.82 -0.77 -22.67
N HIS A 128 -4.91 -1.75 -22.57
CA HIS A 128 -4.77 -2.78 -23.60
C HIS A 128 -6.03 -3.65 -23.75
N LEU A 129 -6.76 -3.88 -22.66
CA LEU A 129 -7.98 -4.68 -22.61
C LEU A 129 -9.27 -3.87 -22.90
N GLY A 130 -9.19 -2.55 -22.96
CA GLY A 130 -10.35 -1.66 -23.15
C GLY A 130 -11.22 -1.49 -21.90
N PHE A 131 -10.66 -1.67 -20.70
CA PHE A 131 -11.37 -1.53 -19.43
C PHE A 131 -11.39 -0.06 -18.95
N GLU A 132 -12.18 0.77 -19.62
CA GLU A 132 -12.27 2.22 -19.36
C GLU A 132 -12.69 2.58 -17.92
N ALA A 133 -13.59 1.79 -17.31
CA ALA A 133 -13.99 2.00 -15.93
C ALA A 133 -12.82 1.75 -14.96
N ASP A 134 -12.08 0.66 -15.16
CA ASP A 134 -10.93 0.29 -14.32
C ASP A 134 -9.81 1.32 -14.48
N LEU A 135 -9.57 1.80 -15.70
CA LEU A 135 -8.60 2.86 -15.98
C LEU A 135 -8.86 4.09 -15.12
N LYS A 136 -10.10 4.57 -15.04
CA LYS A 136 -10.46 5.74 -14.24
C LYS A 136 -10.21 5.49 -12.75
N THR A 137 -10.67 4.35 -12.23
CA THR A 137 -10.54 3.99 -10.82
C THR A 137 -9.07 3.83 -10.41
N LEU A 138 -8.29 3.06 -11.18
CA LEU A 138 -6.86 2.83 -10.93
C LEU A 138 -6.05 4.13 -11.03
N SER A 139 -6.36 5.00 -11.99
CA SER A 139 -5.68 6.29 -12.14
C SER A 139 -5.95 7.21 -10.96
N SER A 140 -7.18 7.23 -10.43
CA SER A 140 -7.53 8.02 -9.24
C SER A 140 -6.71 7.58 -8.03
N MET A 141 -6.66 6.26 -7.74
CA MET A 141 -5.90 5.72 -6.62
C MET A 141 -4.39 5.96 -6.77
N ARG A 142 -3.86 5.87 -8.00
CA ARG A 142 -2.45 6.19 -8.28
C ARG A 142 -2.10 7.65 -7.97
N GLU A 143 -2.97 8.60 -8.30
CA GLU A 143 -2.73 10.01 -7.99
C GLU A 143 -2.73 10.30 -6.49
N GLU A 144 -3.56 9.59 -5.74
CA GLU A 144 -3.54 9.64 -4.27
C GLU A 144 -2.21 9.10 -3.71
N GLU A 145 -1.70 7.99 -4.23
CA GLU A 145 -0.37 7.49 -3.85
C GLU A 145 0.78 8.44 -4.27
N TYR A 146 0.67 9.13 -5.40
CA TYR A 146 1.63 10.18 -5.76
C TYR A 146 1.59 11.38 -4.82
N SER A 147 0.39 11.83 -4.44
CA SER A 147 0.23 12.85 -3.41
C SER A 147 0.89 12.38 -2.11
N SER A 148 0.74 11.10 -1.82
CA SER A 148 1.29 10.48 -0.65
C SER A 148 2.83 10.45 -0.67
N ALA A 149 3.42 9.93 -1.74
CA ALA A 149 4.87 9.90 -1.95
C ALA A 149 5.51 11.31 -1.94
N ARG A 150 4.89 12.27 -2.64
CA ARG A 150 5.39 13.66 -2.73
C ARG A 150 5.41 14.36 -1.38
N TRP A 151 4.43 14.11 -0.52
CA TRP A 151 4.46 14.66 0.83
C TRP A 151 5.63 14.09 1.62
N LEU A 152 5.87 12.78 1.52
CA LEU A 152 6.95 12.14 2.27
C LEU A 152 8.32 12.65 1.81
N GLU A 153 8.50 12.81 0.49
CA GLU A 153 9.66 13.45 -0.11
C GLU A 153 9.87 14.88 0.43
N ARG A 154 8.84 15.72 0.41
CA ARG A 154 8.91 17.12 0.86
C ARG A 154 9.15 17.26 2.36
N ASN A 155 8.66 16.32 3.17
CA ASN A 155 8.72 16.38 4.63
C ASN A 155 9.87 15.56 5.22
N MET A 156 10.63 14.79 4.42
CA MET A 156 11.74 13.97 4.91
C MET A 156 12.76 14.79 5.70
N GLY A 157 13.12 15.99 5.21
CA GLY A 157 14.03 16.88 5.93
C GLY A 157 13.50 17.33 7.29
N ALA A 158 12.19 17.55 7.43
CA ALA A 158 11.56 17.90 8.70
C ALA A 158 11.55 16.71 9.66
N ILE A 159 11.27 15.50 9.15
CA ILE A 159 11.33 14.24 9.91
C ILE A 159 12.73 14.02 10.47
N VAL A 160 13.78 14.17 9.66
CA VAL A 160 15.18 14.05 10.10
C VAL A 160 15.52 15.07 11.19
N LYS A 161 15.15 16.35 11.00
CA LYS A 161 15.38 17.39 12.01
C LYS A 161 14.72 17.03 13.34
N ARG A 162 13.46 16.57 13.30
CA ARG A 162 12.72 16.15 14.49
C ARG A 162 13.39 14.95 15.17
N TYR A 163 13.80 13.97 14.37
CA TYR A 163 14.49 12.78 14.85
C TYR A 163 15.74 13.13 15.66
N LEU A 164 16.58 14.04 15.15
CA LEU A 164 17.79 14.51 15.85
C LEU A 164 17.47 15.26 17.16
N THR A 165 16.33 15.94 17.25
CA THR A 165 15.93 16.66 18.47
C THR A 165 15.29 15.76 19.54
N CYS A 166 14.69 14.64 19.14
CA CYS A 166 14.04 13.69 20.04
C CYS A 166 15.00 12.60 20.59
N GLN A 167 16.26 12.56 20.11
CA GLN A 167 17.30 11.65 20.60
C GLN A 167 18.05 12.15 21.85
N ASN A 168 17.72 13.35 22.37
CA ASN A 168 18.28 13.90 23.61
C ASN A 168 17.34 13.67 24.81
#